data_AF-A0A5D6XRJ4-F1
#
_entry.id   AF-A0A5D6XRJ4-F1
#
_cell.length_a   1.000
_cell.length_b   1.000
_cell.length_c   1.000
_cell.angle_alpha   90.00
_cell.angle_beta   90.00
_cell.angle_gamma   90.00
#
_symmetry.space_group_name_H-M   'P 1'
#
loop_
_entity.id
_entity.type
_entity.pdbx_description
1 polymer ?
#
loop_
_entity_poly.entity_id
_entity_poly.type
_entity_poly.pdbx_seq_one_letter_code
_entity_poly.pdbx_strand_id
1 'polypeptide(L)'
;MPTEHELRPLLAHVEAFARIVNAAQTRQLLEWDAESLQRALQWARFLERGTRASGDAASHALDSLLRVSLPAVTLPSFARDEVMTTRALQNASQHLARSLLQSPFLAVHPLRSELLLRVLKQARESTAWPAEEDGGEPRVDVSHVLTERIVQAQKAAVMAAIAQTMSDGCAPIRVQVLSYSIAIAPSQSYALRPRTLELKTVARALQQNAVNAQAKAAAQDAPDAYAAFLSELTRQFRESASVSGGGDVREAVALMVAALEWPDDETQRIQNDVRTQILEAWVVDAPHGLWELPPWLSAMLAAHSPAIRSSYVAALCARGFLEPHAHEFGVRVATLMMQSSETETQLCAALRAVDPLVLQRHFDCI
;
A
#
# COMPACT_ATOMS: atom_id res chain seq x y z
N MET A 1 -3.99 54.83 -14.95
CA MET A 1 -4.19 54.11 -13.68
C MET A 1 -5.69 53.88 -13.56
N PRO A 2 -6.18 52.63 -13.52
CA PRO A 2 -7.61 52.37 -13.34
C PRO A 2 -8.06 53.02 -12.03
N THR A 3 -9.21 53.67 -12.05
CA THR A 3 -9.71 54.36 -10.85
C THR A 3 -10.33 53.34 -9.89
N GLU A 4 -10.28 53.61 -8.58
CA GLU A 4 -10.86 52.73 -7.54
C GLU A 4 -12.34 52.35 -7.81
N HIS A 5 -13.03 53.21 -8.57
CA HIS A 5 -14.41 53.01 -9.01
C HIS A 5 -14.57 51.90 -10.08
N GLU A 6 -13.55 51.67 -10.92
CA GLU A 6 -13.54 50.64 -11.96
C GLU A 6 -13.24 49.24 -11.40
N LEU A 7 -12.54 49.16 -10.27
CA LEU A 7 -12.17 47.89 -9.61
C LEU A 7 -13.20 47.42 -8.57
N ARG A 8 -14.10 48.29 -8.12
CA ARG A 8 -15.13 47.98 -7.12
C ARG A 8 -16.14 46.89 -7.55
N PRO A 9 -16.58 46.79 -8.83
CA PRO A 9 -17.39 45.66 -9.28
C PRO A 9 -16.67 44.31 -9.19
N LEU A 10 -15.34 44.29 -9.39
CA LEU A 10 -14.53 43.08 -9.31
C LEU A 10 -14.46 42.54 -7.88
N LEU A 11 -14.46 43.40 -6.86
CA LEU A 11 -14.51 42.99 -5.45
C LEU A 11 -15.73 42.13 -5.14
N ALA A 12 -16.92 42.55 -5.58
CA ALA A 12 -18.15 41.79 -5.34
C ALA A 12 -18.07 40.38 -5.98
N HIS A 13 -17.39 40.26 -7.13
CA HIS A 13 -17.14 38.96 -7.76
C HIS A 13 -16.11 38.12 -7.00
N VAL A 14 -15.09 38.72 -6.40
CA VAL A 14 -14.11 38.03 -5.55
C VAL A 14 -14.75 37.53 -4.25
N GLU A 15 -15.59 38.34 -3.61
CA GLU A 15 -16.39 37.94 -2.44
C GLU A 15 -17.34 36.79 -2.78
N ALA A 16 -18.05 36.89 -3.90
CA ALA A 16 -18.93 35.82 -4.38
C ALA A 16 -18.14 34.53 -4.64
N PHE A 17 -16.97 34.62 -5.27
CA PHE A 17 -16.10 33.48 -5.48
C PHE A 17 -15.62 32.85 -4.18
N ALA A 18 -15.14 33.65 -3.22
CA ALA A 18 -14.73 33.11 -1.93
C ALA A 18 -15.89 32.43 -1.19
N ARG A 19 -17.11 32.97 -1.27
CA ARG A 19 -18.32 32.30 -0.74
C ARG A 19 -18.59 30.98 -1.43
N ILE A 20 -18.49 30.91 -2.76
CA ILE A 20 -18.67 29.67 -3.53
C ILE A 20 -17.64 28.62 -3.14
N VAL A 21 -16.37 28.99 -3.03
CA VAL A 21 -15.29 28.06 -2.65
C VAL A 21 -15.45 27.59 -1.21
N ASN A 22 -15.86 28.46 -0.29
CA ASN A 22 -16.12 28.08 1.09
C ASN A 22 -17.39 27.22 1.23
N ALA A 23 -18.43 27.46 0.43
CA ALA A 23 -19.63 26.62 0.40
C ALA A 23 -19.30 25.17 0.03
N ALA A 24 -18.30 24.95 -0.83
CA ALA A 24 -17.80 23.63 -1.16
C ALA A 24 -17.21 22.86 0.05
N GLN A 25 -16.83 23.53 1.14
CA GLN A 25 -16.38 22.90 2.39
C GLN A 25 -17.50 22.63 3.39
N THR A 26 -18.75 22.87 3.02
CA THR A 26 -19.90 22.73 3.92
C THR A 26 -20.92 21.74 3.38
N ARG A 27 -21.97 21.47 4.17
CA ARG A 27 -23.11 20.65 3.74
C ARG A 27 -23.81 21.19 2.49
N GLN A 28 -23.67 22.48 2.19
CA GLN A 28 -24.23 23.08 0.96
C GLN A 28 -23.69 22.40 -0.30
N LEU A 29 -22.49 21.81 -0.25
CA LEU A 29 -21.98 21.04 -1.38
C LEU A 29 -22.92 19.90 -1.77
N LEU A 30 -23.66 19.27 -0.83
CA LEU A 30 -24.57 18.15 -1.11
C LEU A 30 -25.76 18.53 -2.01
N GLU A 31 -26.06 19.81 -2.11
CA GLU A 31 -27.11 20.37 -2.95
C GLU A 31 -26.59 20.78 -4.33
N TRP A 32 -25.26 20.69 -4.56
CA TRP A 32 -24.69 21.08 -5.83
C TRP A 32 -24.94 20.03 -6.89
N ASP A 33 -25.60 20.47 -7.95
CA ASP A 33 -25.70 19.72 -9.17
C ASP A 33 -24.57 20.08 -10.15
N ALA A 34 -24.61 19.41 -11.28
CA ALA A 34 -23.62 19.54 -12.32
C ALA A 34 -23.62 20.95 -12.97
N GLU A 35 -24.76 21.63 -12.96
CA GLU A 35 -24.91 23.01 -13.43
C GLU A 35 -24.32 24.01 -12.45
N SER A 36 -24.55 23.81 -11.14
CA SER A 36 -23.99 24.62 -10.06
C SER A 36 -22.46 24.60 -10.09
N LEU A 37 -21.86 23.43 -10.28
CA LEU A 37 -20.42 23.31 -10.47
C LEU A 37 -19.94 24.02 -11.74
N GLN A 38 -20.66 23.89 -12.85
CA GLN A 38 -20.30 24.55 -14.10
C GLN A 38 -20.35 26.09 -13.97
N ARG A 39 -21.36 26.63 -13.29
CA ARG A 39 -21.47 28.06 -12.98
C ARG A 39 -20.34 28.52 -12.06
N ALA A 40 -19.98 27.74 -11.03
CA ALA A 40 -18.85 28.03 -10.17
C ALA A 40 -17.51 28.06 -10.95
N LEU A 41 -17.30 27.13 -11.87
CA LEU A 41 -16.13 27.08 -12.75
C LEU A 41 -16.08 28.25 -13.75
N GLN A 42 -17.22 28.63 -14.32
CA GLN A 42 -17.34 29.81 -15.17
C GLN A 42 -17.00 31.08 -14.40
N TRP A 43 -17.43 31.17 -13.13
CA TRP A 43 -17.12 32.27 -12.24
C TRP A 43 -15.62 32.37 -11.94
N ALA A 44 -14.97 31.23 -11.67
CA ALA A 44 -13.54 31.16 -11.47
C ALA A 44 -12.76 31.61 -12.73
N ARG A 45 -13.15 31.13 -13.92
CA ARG A 45 -12.57 31.54 -15.21
C ARG A 45 -12.79 33.01 -15.52
N PHE A 46 -13.89 33.60 -15.08
CA PHE A 46 -14.13 35.03 -15.23
C PHE A 46 -13.10 35.84 -14.44
N LEU A 47 -12.82 35.46 -13.19
CA LEU A 47 -11.82 36.09 -12.34
C LEU A 47 -10.39 35.91 -12.88
N GLU A 48 -10.04 34.71 -13.34
CA GLU A 48 -8.73 34.46 -13.97
C GLU A 48 -8.50 35.36 -15.18
N ARG A 49 -9.51 35.51 -16.05
CA ARG A 49 -9.41 36.39 -17.23
C ARG A 49 -9.32 37.87 -16.84
N GLY A 50 -10.12 38.32 -15.88
CA GLY A 50 -10.09 39.70 -15.40
C GLY A 50 -8.74 40.10 -14.78
N THR A 51 -8.09 39.17 -14.08
CA THR A 51 -6.80 39.39 -13.42
C THR A 51 -5.59 39.15 -14.32
N ARG A 52 -5.68 38.31 -15.36
CA ARG A 52 -4.62 38.14 -16.37
C ARG A 52 -4.59 39.25 -17.43
N ALA A 53 -5.75 39.86 -17.73
CA ALA A 53 -5.84 41.00 -18.64
C ALA A 53 -5.38 42.33 -18.00
N SER A 54 -5.17 42.33 -16.68
CA SER A 54 -4.74 43.50 -15.92
C SER A 54 -3.21 43.60 -15.90
N GLY A 55 -2.65 44.74 -16.35
CA GLY A 55 -1.21 44.99 -16.27
C GLY A 55 -0.71 45.16 -14.83
N ASP A 56 0.61 45.10 -14.63
CA ASP A 56 1.25 45.03 -13.30
C ASP A 56 0.82 46.15 -12.33
N ALA A 57 0.65 47.38 -12.83
CA ALA A 57 0.18 48.50 -12.02
C ALA A 57 -1.27 48.34 -11.53
N ALA A 58 -2.14 47.71 -12.34
CA ALA A 58 -3.52 47.42 -11.96
C ALA A 58 -3.61 46.24 -10.99
N SER A 59 -2.74 45.24 -11.15
CA SER A 59 -2.62 44.10 -10.23
C SER A 59 -2.17 44.54 -8.83
N HIS A 60 -1.20 45.45 -8.72
CA HIS A 60 -0.79 46.01 -7.42
C HIS A 60 -1.87 46.87 -6.76
N ALA A 61 -2.63 47.65 -7.55
CA ALA A 61 -3.77 48.41 -7.05
C ALA A 61 -4.88 47.47 -6.54
N LEU A 62 -5.17 46.39 -7.26
CA LEU A 62 -6.14 45.37 -6.87
C LEU A 62 -5.70 44.62 -5.60
N ASP A 63 -4.43 44.22 -5.49
CA ASP A 63 -3.89 43.60 -4.28
C ASP A 63 -4.04 44.49 -3.04
N SER A 64 -3.74 45.78 -3.20
CA SER A 64 -3.88 46.76 -2.11
C SER A 64 -5.35 46.90 -1.68
N LEU A 65 -6.25 46.91 -2.65
CA LEU A 65 -7.68 47.07 -2.46
C LEU A 65 -8.33 45.80 -1.87
N LEU A 66 -7.87 44.60 -2.26
CA LEU A 66 -8.24 43.31 -1.67
C LEU A 66 -7.83 43.20 -0.20
N ARG A 67 -6.61 43.64 0.15
CA ARG A 67 -6.14 43.62 1.55
C ARG A 67 -6.95 44.55 2.46
N VAL A 68 -7.36 45.71 1.96
CA VAL A 68 -8.14 46.68 2.75
C VAL A 68 -9.61 46.27 2.85
N SER A 69 -10.20 45.79 1.75
CA SER A 69 -11.64 45.54 1.67
C SER A 69 -12.02 44.13 2.12
N LEU A 70 -11.13 43.15 1.97
CA LEU A 70 -11.35 41.72 2.26
C LEU A 70 -10.28 41.10 3.16
N PRO A 71 -9.95 41.70 4.32
CA PRO A 71 -8.83 41.26 5.16
C PRO A 71 -9.02 39.86 5.75
N ALA A 72 -10.26 39.39 5.88
CA ALA A 72 -10.60 38.09 6.48
C ALA A 72 -11.01 37.01 5.47
N VAL A 73 -10.96 37.30 4.16
CA VAL A 73 -11.41 36.36 3.13
C VAL A 73 -10.27 35.38 2.79
N THR A 74 -10.38 34.17 3.31
CA THR A 74 -9.46 33.06 3.03
C THR A 74 -10.12 32.02 2.14
N LEU A 75 -9.30 31.32 1.34
CA LEU A 75 -9.74 30.13 0.62
C LEU A 75 -9.34 28.88 1.44
N PRO A 76 -10.16 27.82 1.44
CA PRO A 76 -9.82 26.53 2.07
C PRO A 76 -8.51 25.90 1.57
N SER A 77 -8.09 26.26 0.35
CA SER A 77 -6.87 25.76 -0.29
C SER A 77 -5.61 26.57 0.04
N PHE A 78 -5.72 27.61 0.86
CA PHE A 78 -4.61 28.45 1.31
C PHE A 78 -3.86 27.86 2.51
N ALA A 79 -2.59 28.21 2.65
CA ALA A 79 -1.85 27.98 3.90
C ALA A 79 -2.38 28.89 5.03
N ARG A 80 -2.07 28.56 6.30
CA ARG A 80 -2.70 29.16 7.50
C ARG A 80 -2.63 30.70 7.63
N ASP A 81 -1.81 31.39 6.83
CA ASP A 81 -1.65 32.85 6.87
C ASP A 81 -1.67 33.50 5.47
N GLU A 82 -2.16 32.79 4.46
CA GLU A 82 -2.18 33.29 3.08
C GLU A 82 -3.45 34.12 2.82
N VAL A 83 -3.27 35.28 2.18
CA VAL A 83 -4.33 36.26 1.93
C VAL A 83 -4.71 36.24 0.46
N MET A 84 -5.97 36.60 0.15
CA MET A 84 -6.43 36.74 -1.22
C MET A 84 -5.58 37.77 -1.99
N THR A 85 -4.93 37.31 -3.06
CA THR A 85 -4.13 38.14 -3.97
C THR A 85 -4.57 37.95 -5.42
N THR A 86 -4.18 38.88 -6.27
CA THR A 86 -4.37 38.83 -7.72
C THR A 86 -3.74 37.56 -8.30
N ARG A 87 -2.60 37.12 -7.76
CA ARG A 87 -1.97 35.83 -8.14
C ARG A 87 -2.83 34.62 -7.76
N ALA A 88 -3.48 34.64 -6.60
CA ALA A 88 -4.43 33.58 -6.23
C ALA A 88 -5.65 33.57 -7.16
N LEU A 89 -6.15 34.76 -7.55
CA LEU A 89 -7.26 34.91 -8.49
C LEU A 89 -6.90 34.48 -9.92
N GLN A 90 -5.65 34.63 -10.35
CA GLN A 90 -5.14 34.10 -11.62
C GLN A 90 -5.16 32.56 -11.69
N ASN A 91 -5.33 31.89 -10.55
CA ASN A 91 -5.45 30.44 -10.39
C ASN A 91 -6.79 30.04 -9.75
N ALA A 92 -7.82 30.89 -9.82
CA ALA A 92 -9.10 30.68 -9.13
C ALA A 92 -9.75 29.31 -9.44
N SER A 93 -9.64 28.81 -10.67
CA SER A 93 -10.19 27.51 -11.07
C SER A 93 -9.47 26.35 -10.37
N GLN A 94 -8.16 26.48 -10.14
CA GLN A 94 -7.36 25.52 -9.40
C GLN A 94 -7.72 25.52 -7.91
N HIS A 95 -7.93 26.70 -7.33
CA HIS A 95 -8.35 26.82 -5.92
C HIS A 95 -9.75 26.25 -5.68
N LEU A 96 -10.70 26.47 -6.60
CA LEU A 96 -12.02 25.87 -6.56
C LEU A 96 -11.94 24.34 -6.68
N ALA A 97 -11.17 23.82 -7.63
CA ALA A 97 -10.95 22.39 -7.82
C ALA A 97 -10.33 21.72 -6.59
N ARG A 98 -9.26 22.29 -6.03
CA ARG A 98 -8.63 21.79 -4.80
C ARG A 98 -9.61 21.77 -3.64
N SER A 99 -10.37 22.84 -3.47
CA SER A 99 -11.37 22.92 -2.39
C SER A 99 -12.43 21.83 -2.54
N LEU A 100 -12.97 21.61 -3.74
CA LEU A 100 -13.91 20.51 -3.99
C LEU A 100 -13.30 19.14 -3.65
N LEU A 101 -12.08 18.87 -4.10
CA LEU A 101 -11.39 17.59 -3.87
C LEU A 101 -11.04 17.36 -2.39
N GLN A 102 -10.77 18.43 -1.64
CA GLN A 102 -10.46 18.39 -0.22
C GLN A 102 -11.71 18.39 0.67
N SER A 103 -12.90 18.56 0.08
CA SER A 103 -14.14 18.66 0.84
C SER A 103 -14.51 17.33 1.50
N PRO A 104 -14.78 17.31 2.82
CA PRO A 104 -15.26 16.10 3.50
C PRO A 104 -16.67 15.70 3.02
N PHE A 105 -17.43 16.62 2.44
CA PHE A 105 -18.80 16.37 1.95
C PHE A 105 -18.83 15.76 0.54
N LEU A 106 -17.73 15.85 -0.22
CA LEU A 106 -17.66 15.22 -1.54
C LEU A 106 -17.73 13.68 -1.45
N ALA A 107 -17.20 13.10 -0.38
CA ALA A 107 -17.17 11.64 -0.20
C ALA A 107 -18.57 11.02 -0.13
N VAL A 108 -19.54 11.75 0.44
CA VAL A 108 -20.93 11.34 0.65
C VAL A 108 -21.92 12.01 -0.34
N HIS A 109 -21.40 12.70 -1.35
CA HIS A 109 -22.21 13.44 -2.32
C HIS A 109 -22.93 12.51 -3.32
N PRO A 110 -24.25 12.67 -3.58
CA PRO A 110 -25.01 11.77 -4.45
C PRO A 110 -24.51 11.77 -5.92
N LEU A 111 -24.04 12.91 -6.42
CA LEU A 111 -23.44 13.07 -7.76
C LEU A 111 -21.91 13.10 -7.76
N ARG A 112 -21.25 12.49 -6.77
CA ARG A 112 -19.78 12.56 -6.57
C ARG A 112 -18.98 12.27 -7.85
N SER A 113 -19.32 11.20 -8.56
CA SER A 113 -18.61 10.78 -9.77
C SER A 113 -18.73 11.81 -10.89
N GLU A 114 -19.91 12.39 -11.09
CA GLU A 114 -20.15 13.41 -12.11
C GLU A 114 -19.42 14.71 -11.81
N LEU A 115 -19.47 15.18 -10.55
CA LEU A 115 -18.76 16.38 -10.12
C LEU A 115 -17.24 16.22 -10.28
N LEU A 116 -16.69 15.05 -9.89
CA LEU A 116 -15.28 14.72 -10.07
C LEU A 116 -14.87 14.73 -11.54
N LEU A 117 -15.63 14.06 -12.41
CA LEU A 117 -15.33 14.02 -13.84
C LEU A 117 -15.31 15.41 -14.47
N ARG A 118 -16.22 16.30 -14.06
CA ARG A 118 -16.26 17.69 -14.54
C ARG A 118 -15.07 18.51 -14.05
N VAL A 119 -14.67 18.37 -12.78
CA VAL A 119 -13.45 19.02 -12.25
C VAL A 119 -12.19 18.52 -12.96
N LEU A 120 -12.11 17.22 -13.26
CA LEU A 120 -10.97 16.62 -13.95
C LEU A 120 -10.89 17.01 -15.43
N LYS A 121 -12.03 17.02 -16.14
CA LYS A 121 -12.13 17.51 -17.52
C LYS A 121 -11.66 18.97 -17.60
N GLN A 122 -12.11 19.78 -16.67
CA GLN A 122 -11.71 21.17 -16.54
C GLN A 122 -10.20 21.35 -16.28
N ALA A 123 -9.60 20.52 -15.42
CA ALA A 123 -8.17 20.56 -15.14
C ALA A 123 -7.33 20.21 -16.39
N ARG A 124 -7.82 19.30 -17.24
CA ARG A 124 -7.18 18.96 -18.53
C ARG A 124 -7.29 20.06 -19.57
N GLU A 125 -8.39 20.81 -19.57
CA GLU A 125 -8.63 21.92 -20.51
C GLU A 125 -7.90 23.21 -20.11
N SER A 126 -7.40 23.31 -18.88
CA SER A 126 -6.67 24.50 -18.39
C SER A 126 -5.16 24.31 -18.59
N THR A 127 -4.55 25.15 -19.45
CA THR A 127 -3.09 25.23 -19.68
C THR A 127 -2.28 25.70 -18.46
N ALA A 128 -2.92 25.91 -17.29
CA ALA A 128 -2.30 26.42 -16.07
C ALA A 128 -1.98 25.33 -15.02
N TRP A 129 -2.22 24.05 -15.32
CA TRP A 129 -1.60 22.96 -14.57
C TRP A 129 -0.21 22.71 -15.14
N PRO A 130 0.84 22.53 -14.30
CA PRO A 130 2.20 22.43 -14.80
C PRO A 130 2.28 21.24 -15.75
N ALA A 131 2.36 21.53 -17.05
CA ALA A 131 2.98 20.64 -17.98
C ALA A 131 4.47 20.75 -17.66
N GLU A 132 5.06 19.67 -17.15
CA GLU A 132 6.51 19.55 -17.23
C GLU A 132 6.87 19.63 -18.73
N GLU A 133 7.55 20.71 -19.08
CA GLU A 133 8.23 20.86 -20.36
C GLU A 133 9.32 19.78 -20.42
N ASP A 134 9.08 18.67 -21.11
CA ASP A 134 9.86 18.21 -22.27
C ASP A 134 9.28 16.89 -22.82
N GLY A 135 9.49 16.62 -24.10
CA GLY A 135 8.72 15.64 -24.89
C GLY A 135 8.88 14.14 -24.58
N GLY A 136 7.88 13.36 -25.00
CA GLY A 136 7.99 11.93 -25.30
C GLY A 136 7.06 10.95 -24.53
N GLU A 137 5.93 10.58 -25.15
CA GLU A 137 5.08 9.39 -24.89
C GLU A 137 4.50 9.13 -23.47
N PRO A 138 3.66 8.08 -23.33
CA PRO A 138 2.21 8.14 -23.23
C PRO A 138 1.71 8.78 -21.92
N ARG A 139 0.74 9.70 -22.01
CA ARG A 139 0.02 10.24 -20.85
C ARG A 139 -0.68 9.10 -20.09
N VAL A 140 -0.02 8.55 -19.08
CA VAL A 140 -0.68 7.82 -18.00
C VAL A 140 -1.73 8.75 -17.43
N ASP A 141 -2.99 8.36 -17.55
CA ASP A 141 -4.13 9.14 -17.08
C ASP A 141 -4.03 9.26 -15.55
N VAL A 142 -3.38 10.32 -15.07
CA VAL A 142 -3.23 10.63 -13.64
C VAL A 142 -4.59 10.68 -12.95
N SER A 143 -5.69 10.96 -13.67
CA SER A 143 -7.04 10.93 -13.12
C SER A 143 -7.63 9.51 -13.03
N HIS A 144 -7.31 8.62 -13.97
CA HIS A 144 -7.61 7.19 -13.85
C HIS A 144 -6.78 6.59 -12.72
N VAL A 145 -5.47 6.85 -12.68
CA VAL A 145 -4.56 6.32 -11.64
C VAL A 145 -4.90 6.88 -10.26
N LEU A 146 -5.29 8.15 -10.11
CA LEU A 146 -5.70 8.69 -8.80
C LEU A 146 -7.12 8.25 -8.40
N THR A 147 -8.08 8.17 -9.32
CA THR A 147 -9.43 7.69 -9.01
C THR A 147 -9.40 6.20 -8.71
N GLU A 148 -8.64 5.44 -9.50
CA GLU A 148 -8.36 4.03 -9.29
C GLU A 148 -7.57 3.85 -8.00
N ARG A 149 -6.52 4.63 -7.69
CA ARG A 149 -5.79 4.50 -6.41
C ARG A 149 -6.57 4.97 -5.20
N ILE A 150 -7.43 5.99 -5.28
CA ILE A 150 -8.26 6.44 -4.14
C ILE A 150 -9.40 5.45 -3.90
N VAL A 151 -10.05 4.98 -4.96
CA VAL A 151 -11.09 3.96 -4.87
C VAL A 151 -10.48 2.60 -4.50
N GLN A 152 -9.31 2.24 -5.02
CA GLN A 152 -8.57 1.03 -4.62
C GLN A 152 -8.01 1.17 -3.21
N ALA A 153 -7.57 2.33 -2.75
CA ALA A 153 -7.12 2.53 -1.37
C ALA A 153 -8.29 2.45 -0.39
N GLN A 154 -9.44 3.06 -0.71
CA GLN A 154 -10.66 2.92 0.10
C GLN A 154 -11.19 1.49 0.07
N LYS A 155 -11.23 0.84 -1.10
CA LYS A 155 -11.61 -0.58 -1.22
C LYS A 155 -10.61 -1.49 -0.52
N ALA A 156 -9.30 -1.25 -0.63
CA ALA A 156 -8.26 -2.02 0.05
C ALA A 156 -8.34 -1.84 1.56
N ALA A 157 -8.61 -0.64 2.06
CA ALA A 157 -8.82 -0.40 3.48
C ALA A 157 -10.07 -1.11 4.01
N VAL A 158 -11.19 -1.05 3.28
CA VAL A 158 -12.42 -1.78 3.63
C VAL A 158 -12.20 -3.29 3.55
N MET A 159 -11.54 -3.79 2.50
CA MET A 159 -11.23 -5.21 2.34
C MET A 159 -10.23 -5.70 3.39
N ALA A 160 -9.25 -4.88 3.78
CA ALA A 160 -8.33 -5.18 4.87
C ALA A 160 -9.06 -5.22 6.22
N ALA A 161 -10.02 -4.31 6.46
CA ALA A 161 -10.86 -4.34 7.65
C ALA A 161 -11.77 -5.58 7.69
N ILE A 162 -12.36 -5.96 6.54
CA ILE A 162 -13.13 -7.20 6.41
C ILE A 162 -12.23 -8.42 6.66
N ALA A 163 -11.06 -8.47 6.03
CA ALA A 163 -10.12 -9.59 6.18
C ALA A 163 -9.60 -9.69 7.61
N GLN A 164 -9.34 -8.56 8.27
CA GLN A 164 -9.01 -8.51 9.69
C GLN A 164 -10.16 -9.05 10.54
N THR A 165 -11.40 -8.62 10.30
CA THR A 165 -12.59 -9.11 11.01
C THR A 165 -12.77 -10.62 10.81
N MET A 166 -12.54 -11.13 9.59
CA MET A 166 -12.59 -12.56 9.28
C MET A 166 -11.44 -13.33 9.95
N SER A 167 -10.24 -12.74 10.00
CA SER A 167 -9.06 -13.28 10.67
C SER A 167 -9.30 -13.41 12.18
N ASP A 168 -9.90 -12.39 12.79
CA ASP A 168 -10.25 -12.32 14.22
C ASP A 168 -11.43 -13.24 14.59
N GLY A 169 -12.35 -13.45 13.64
CA GLY A 169 -13.48 -14.37 13.79
C GLY A 169 -13.09 -15.86 13.74
N CYS A 170 -11.85 -16.18 13.39
CA CYS A 170 -11.36 -17.56 13.36
C CYS A 170 -11.09 -18.07 14.77
N ALA A 171 -11.81 -19.13 15.19
CA ALA A 171 -11.61 -19.75 16.50
C ALA A 171 -10.19 -20.32 16.63
N PRO A 172 -9.49 -20.07 17.77
CA PRO A 172 -8.16 -20.62 17.98
C PRO A 172 -8.19 -22.13 18.17
N ILE A 173 -7.19 -22.81 17.64
CA ILE A 173 -6.98 -24.26 17.80
C ILE A 173 -6.10 -24.45 19.03
N ARG A 174 -6.52 -25.31 19.97
CA ARG A 174 -5.68 -25.71 21.11
C ARG A 174 -4.92 -26.97 20.76
N VAL A 175 -3.60 -26.89 20.82
CA VAL A 175 -2.70 -28.02 20.62
C VAL A 175 -1.98 -28.30 21.94
N GLN A 176 -1.93 -29.56 22.32
CA GLN A 176 -1.14 -30.00 23.46
C GLN A 176 0.27 -30.33 22.99
N VAL A 177 1.25 -29.53 23.42
CA VAL A 177 2.67 -29.72 23.11
C VAL A 177 3.39 -30.01 24.42
N LEU A 178 3.91 -31.24 24.54
CA LEU A 178 4.46 -31.75 25.80
C LEU A 178 3.40 -31.64 26.91
N SER A 179 3.65 -30.84 27.96
CA SER A 179 2.74 -30.60 29.08
C SER A 179 1.87 -29.34 28.95
N TYR A 180 2.03 -28.54 27.89
CA TYR A 180 1.36 -27.25 27.75
C TYR A 180 0.23 -27.28 26.71
N SER A 181 -0.86 -26.61 27.03
CA SER A 181 -1.89 -26.28 26.05
C SER A 181 -1.57 -24.93 25.42
N ILE A 182 -1.34 -24.93 24.11
CA ILE A 182 -1.02 -23.73 23.34
C ILE A 182 -2.18 -23.46 22.39
N ALA A 183 -2.72 -22.25 22.46
CA ALA A 183 -3.71 -21.75 21.51
C ALA A 183 -2.98 -21.14 20.31
N ILE A 184 -3.22 -21.68 19.12
CA ILE A 184 -2.68 -21.16 17.86
C ILE A 184 -3.84 -20.71 16.96
N ALA A 185 -3.63 -19.62 16.23
CA ALA A 185 -4.58 -19.24 15.18
C ALA A 185 -4.53 -20.28 14.04
N PRO A 186 -5.66 -20.57 13.38
CA PRO A 186 -5.65 -21.45 12.21
C PRO A 186 -4.89 -20.79 11.04
N SER A 187 -4.35 -21.61 10.12
CA SER A 187 -3.63 -21.12 8.93
C SER A 187 -4.42 -20.11 8.11
N GLN A 188 -5.73 -20.31 8.00
CA GLN A 188 -6.68 -19.43 7.31
C GLN A 188 -6.71 -18.01 7.91
N SER A 189 -6.61 -17.90 9.25
CA SER A 189 -6.56 -16.60 9.94
C SER A 189 -5.33 -15.80 9.51
N TYR A 190 -4.16 -16.44 9.43
CA TYR A 190 -2.92 -15.77 9.01
C TYR A 190 -2.94 -15.32 7.55
N ALA A 191 -3.57 -16.09 6.67
CA ALA A 191 -3.71 -15.74 5.25
C ALA A 191 -4.56 -14.47 5.03
N LEU A 192 -5.42 -14.12 5.99
CA LEU A 192 -6.33 -12.97 5.95
C LEU A 192 -5.80 -11.74 6.68
N ARG A 193 -4.66 -11.84 7.37
CA ARG A 193 -4.09 -10.66 8.06
C ARG A 193 -3.69 -9.59 7.03
N PRO A 194 -3.96 -8.30 7.30
CA PRO A 194 -3.62 -7.20 6.39
C PRO A 194 -2.17 -7.21 5.90
N ARG A 195 -1.20 -7.36 6.81
CA ARG A 195 0.23 -7.49 6.46
C ARG A 195 0.49 -8.66 5.51
N THR A 196 -0.11 -9.83 5.76
CA THR A 196 0.06 -11.00 4.89
C THR A 196 -0.52 -10.73 3.49
N LEU A 197 -1.66 -10.05 3.40
CA LEU A 197 -2.26 -9.68 2.13
C LEU A 197 -1.38 -8.68 1.36
N GLU A 198 -0.83 -7.66 2.05
CA GLU A 198 0.14 -6.73 1.47
C GLU A 198 1.36 -7.45 0.93
N LEU A 199 2.00 -8.30 1.73
CA LEU A 199 3.17 -9.07 1.29
C LEU A 199 2.83 -10.06 0.16
N LYS A 200 1.61 -10.62 0.13
CA LYS A 200 1.14 -11.45 -0.99
C LYS A 200 1.05 -10.66 -2.30
N THR A 201 0.73 -9.37 -2.25
CA THR A 201 0.75 -8.54 -3.47
C THR A 201 2.17 -8.36 -4.01
N VAL A 202 3.15 -8.16 -3.12
CA VAL A 202 4.57 -8.10 -3.49
C VAL A 202 5.02 -9.45 -4.05
N ALA A 203 4.67 -10.56 -3.39
CA ALA A 203 4.96 -11.90 -3.84
C ALA A 203 4.38 -12.19 -5.24
N ARG A 204 3.16 -11.74 -5.53
CA ARG A 204 2.55 -11.85 -6.87
C ARG A 204 3.28 -11.02 -7.92
N ALA A 205 3.74 -9.82 -7.56
CA ALA A 205 4.56 -9.01 -8.47
C ALA A 205 5.91 -9.70 -8.77
N LEU A 206 6.55 -10.30 -7.76
CA LEU A 206 7.76 -11.11 -7.95
C LEU A 206 7.50 -12.33 -8.83
N GLN A 207 6.40 -13.05 -8.61
CA GLN A 207 5.97 -14.16 -9.45
C GLN A 207 5.80 -13.72 -10.91
N GLN A 208 5.06 -12.64 -11.15
CA GLN A 208 4.86 -12.13 -12.51
C GLN A 208 6.19 -11.69 -13.17
N ASN A 209 7.08 -11.05 -12.42
CA ASN A 209 8.39 -10.65 -12.92
C ASN A 209 9.25 -11.87 -13.29
N ALA A 210 9.21 -12.93 -12.49
CA ALA A 210 9.90 -14.18 -12.79
C ALA A 210 9.37 -14.82 -14.08
N VAL A 211 8.05 -14.90 -14.23
CA VAL A 211 7.38 -15.41 -15.45
C VAL A 211 7.74 -14.57 -16.67
N ASN A 212 7.71 -13.24 -16.56
CA ASN A 212 8.06 -12.35 -17.65
C ASN A 212 9.55 -12.47 -18.04
N ALA A 213 10.45 -12.61 -17.07
CA ALA A 213 11.87 -12.81 -17.32
C ALA A 213 12.14 -14.15 -18.01
N GLN A 214 11.44 -15.21 -17.58
CA GLN A 214 11.49 -16.52 -18.23
C GLN A 214 10.96 -16.47 -19.66
N ALA A 215 9.84 -15.79 -19.91
CA ALA A 215 9.28 -15.63 -21.24
C ALA A 215 10.24 -14.88 -22.19
N LYS A 216 10.92 -13.82 -21.71
CA LYS A 216 11.95 -13.10 -22.48
C LYS A 216 13.18 -13.96 -22.80
N ALA A 217 13.59 -14.81 -21.87
CA ALA A 217 14.67 -15.74 -22.10
C ALA A 217 14.28 -16.80 -23.15
N ALA A 218 13.05 -17.34 -23.07
CA ALA A 218 12.51 -18.31 -24.01
C ALA A 218 12.32 -17.74 -25.43
N ALA A 219 11.93 -16.46 -25.55
CA ALA A 219 11.80 -15.76 -26.82
C ALA A 219 13.15 -15.39 -27.47
N GLN A 220 14.28 -15.65 -26.80
CA GLN A 220 15.63 -15.20 -27.18
C GLN A 220 15.82 -13.68 -27.29
N ASP A 221 14.84 -12.89 -26.84
CA ASP A 221 14.94 -11.42 -26.78
C ASP A 221 16.00 -10.97 -25.76
N ALA A 222 16.13 -11.71 -24.66
CA ALA A 222 17.16 -11.51 -23.65
C ALA A 222 17.46 -12.84 -22.94
N PRO A 223 18.41 -13.66 -23.44
CA PRO A 223 18.64 -15.03 -22.95
C PRO A 223 19.05 -15.09 -21.47
N ASP A 224 19.72 -14.05 -20.97
CA ASP A 224 20.17 -13.98 -19.58
C ASP A 224 19.13 -13.34 -18.64
N ALA A 225 17.95 -12.93 -19.13
CA ALA A 225 16.99 -12.17 -18.34
C ALA A 225 16.52 -12.91 -17.08
N TYR A 226 16.25 -14.21 -17.20
CA TYR A 226 15.81 -15.03 -16.06
C TYR A 226 16.95 -15.29 -15.06
N ALA A 227 18.15 -15.61 -15.56
CA ALA A 227 19.32 -15.79 -14.71
C ALA A 227 19.69 -14.50 -13.95
N ALA A 228 19.61 -13.34 -14.62
CA ALA A 228 19.80 -12.03 -14.00
C ALA A 228 18.72 -11.74 -12.95
N PHE A 229 17.46 -12.06 -13.23
CA PHE A 229 16.37 -11.94 -12.25
C PHE A 229 16.63 -12.79 -10.99
N LEU A 230 16.96 -14.08 -11.16
CA LEU A 230 17.24 -14.97 -10.03
C LEU A 230 18.45 -14.51 -9.22
N SER A 231 19.51 -14.07 -9.89
CA SER A 231 20.72 -13.55 -9.22
C SER A 231 20.40 -12.30 -8.40
N GLU A 232 19.66 -11.35 -8.96
CA GLU A 232 19.25 -10.14 -8.27
C GLU A 232 18.30 -10.43 -7.11
N LEU A 233 17.32 -11.33 -7.29
CA LEU A 233 16.42 -11.75 -6.22
C LEU A 233 17.18 -12.41 -5.07
N THR A 234 18.16 -13.27 -5.39
CA THR A 234 19.03 -13.92 -4.40
C THR A 234 19.84 -12.90 -3.63
N ARG A 235 20.42 -11.91 -4.34
CA ARG A 235 21.21 -10.83 -3.75
C ARG A 235 20.37 -10.02 -2.77
N GLN A 236 19.19 -9.56 -3.20
CA GLN A 236 18.26 -8.79 -2.38
C GLN A 236 17.78 -9.59 -1.15
N PHE A 237 17.46 -10.88 -1.33
CA PHE A 237 17.05 -11.77 -0.23
C PHE A 237 18.13 -11.91 0.84
N ARG A 238 19.40 -12.00 0.42
CA ARG A 238 20.55 -12.11 1.34
C ARG A 238 20.83 -10.79 2.06
N GLU A 239 20.88 -9.69 1.31
CA GLU A 239 21.19 -8.35 1.84
C GLU A 239 20.11 -7.81 2.78
N SER A 240 18.86 -8.26 2.63
CA SER A 240 17.75 -7.77 3.44
C SER A 240 17.87 -8.06 4.94
N ALA A 241 18.75 -8.96 5.38
CA ALA A 241 19.08 -9.12 6.81
C ALA A 241 19.72 -7.87 7.43
N SER A 242 20.38 -7.03 6.63
CA SER A 242 21.23 -5.95 7.12
C SER A 242 20.54 -4.58 7.21
N VAL A 243 19.31 -4.46 6.70
CA VAL A 243 18.57 -3.20 6.58
C VAL A 243 17.29 -3.24 7.42
N SER A 244 17.00 -2.17 8.18
CA SER A 244 15.74 -2.10 8.95
C SER A 244 14.53 -2.17 8.01
N GLY A 245 13.70 -3.20 8.15
CA GLY A 245 12.58 -3.48 7.25
C GLY A 245 12.84 -4.55 6.17
N GLY A 246 14.07 -5.09 6.06
CA GLY A 246 14.40 -6.10 5.06
C GLY A 246 13.84 -7.52 5.34
N GLY A 247 13.18 -7.73 6.48
CA GLY A 247 12.38 -8.95 6.72
C GLY A 247 11.26 -9.14 5.69
N ASP A 248 10.73 -8.04 5.16
CA ASP A 248 9.60 -8.07 4.23
C ASP A 248 9.95 -8.74 2.89
N VAL A 249 11.20 -8.62 2.41
CA VAL A 249 11.67 -9.31 1.19
C VAL A 249 11.72 -10.81 1.40
N ARG A 250 12.21 -11.27 2.56
CA ARG A 250 12.29 -12.71 2.88
C ARG A 250 10.91 -13.31 3.02
N GLU A 251 10.01 -12.61 3.72
CA GLU A 251 8.61 -13.02 3.84
C GLU A 251 7.92 -13.08 2.48
N ALA A 252 8.14 -12.09 1.60
CA ALA A 252 7.54 -12.07 0.25
C ALA A 252 8.04 -13.22 -0.63
N VAL A 253 9.35 -13.53 -0.63
CA VAL A 253 9.90 -14.67 -1.38
C VAL A 253 9.39 -16.01 -0.81
N ALA A 254 9.31 -16.14 0.52
CA ALA A 254 8.72 -17.31 1.15
C ALA A 254 7.23 -17.49 0.80
N LEU A 255 6.45 -16.40 0.81
CA LEU A 255 5.05 -16.38 0.40
C LEU A 255 4.86 -16.75 -1.07
N MET A 256 5.73 -16.27 -1.95
CA MET A 256 5.72 -16.58 -3.37
C MET A 256 5.82 -18.09 -3.61
N VAL A 257 6.64 -18.79 -2.83
CA VAL A 257 6.81 -20.24 -2.95
C VAL A 257 5.70 -21.01 -2.21
N ALA A 258 5.35 -20.62 -0.98
CA ALA A 258 4.52 -21.45 -0.09
C ALA A 258 3.01 -21.15 -0.14
N ALA A 259 2.61 -19.99 -0.67
CA ALA A 259 1.25 -19.47 -0.50
C ALA A 259 0.55 -19.05 -1.80
N LEU A 260 1.28 -18.91 -2.90
CA LEU A 260 0.73 -18.58 -4.21
C LEU A 260 0.47 -19.85 -5.02
N GLU A 261 -0.55 -19.78 -5.87
CA GLU A 261 -0.87 -20.84 -6.83
C GLU A 261 0.01 -20.69 -8.08
N TRP A 262 0.44 -21.84 -8.60
CA TRP A 262 1.29 -21.97 -9.79
C TRP A 262 0.53 -22.87 -10.77
N PRO A 263 -0.19 -22.29 -11.74
CA PRO A 263 -1.26 -23.00 -12.45
C PRO A 263 -0.79 -23.99 -13.52
N ASP A 264 0.45 -23.89 -13.97
CA ASP A 264 1.00 -24.71 -15.05
C ASP A 264 2.41 -25.24 -14.73
N ASP A 265 2.80 -26.31 -15.42
CA ASP A 265 4.08 -26.99 -15.20
C ASP A 265 5.30 -26.08 -15.44
N GLU A 266 5.16 -25.09 -16.33
CA GLU A 266 6.24 -24.17 -16.68
C GLU A 266 6.50 -23.18 -15.55
N THR A 267 5.45 -22.58 -15.02
CA THR A 267 5.51 -21.69 -13.86
C THR A 267 5.89 -22.47 -12.59
N GLN A 268 5.53 -23.76 -12.49
CA GLN A 268 5.98 -24.62 -11.39
C GLN A 268 7.51 -24.88 -11.42
N ARG A 269 8.16 -24.85 -12.58
CA ARG A 269 9.64 -24.88 -12.64
C ARG A 269 10.25 -23.62 -12.02
N ILE A 270 9.66 -22.46 -12.29
CA ILE A 270 10.09 -21.18 -11.68
C ILE A 270 9.95 -21.24 -10.15
N GLN A 271 8.82 -21.77 -9.65
CA GLN A 271 8.63 -22.00 -8.22
C GLN A 271 9.73 -22.91 -7.63
N ASN A 272 10.06 -23.99 -8.33
CA ASN A 272 11.10 -24.93 -7.92
C ASN A 272 12.49 -24.29 -7.92
N ASP A 273 12.82 -23.45 -8.90
CA ASP A 273 14.09 -22.72 -8.94
C ASP A 273 14.23 -21.77 -7.76
N VAL A 274 13.21 -20.95 -7.50
CA VAL A 274 13.20 -20.04 -6.34
C VAL A 274 13.29 -20.82 -5.03
N ARG A 275 12.55 -21.94 -4.90
CA ARG A 275 12.60 -22.80 -3.72
C ARG A 275 14.01 -23.38 -3.50
N THR A 276 14.61 -23.98 -4.52
CA THR A 276 15.87 -24.71 -4.40
C THR A 276 17.08 -23.78 -4.31
N GLN A 277 17.17 -22.80 -5.23
CA GLN A 277 18.35 -21.94 -5.35
C GLN A 277 18.41 -20.82 -4.31
N ILE A 278 17.24 -20.40 -3.78
CA ILE A 278 17.18 -19.32 -2.79
C ILE A 278 16.85 -19.86 -1.41
N LEU A 279 15.67 -20.48 -1.23
CA LEU A 279 15.18 -20.83 0.11
C LEU A 279 15.91 -22.03 0.71
N GLU A 280 16.02 -23.14 -0.01
CA GLU A 280 16.72 -24.34 0.46
C GLU A 280 18.21 -24.06 0.66
N ALA A 281 18.87 -23.40 -0.31
CA ALA A 281 20.25 -22.97 -0.17
C ALA A 281 20.46 -22.09 1.07
N TRP A 282 19.59 -21.11 1.31
CA TRP A 282 19.65 -20.27 2.50
C TRP A 282 19.47 -21.04 3.81
N VAL A 283 18.52 -21.98 3.86
CA VAL A 283 18.29 -22.79 5.07
C VAL A 283 19.45 -23.73 5.36
N VAL A 284 20.14 -24.23 4.32
CA VAL A 284 21.37 -25.02 4.50
C VAL A 284 22.48 -24.15 5.09
N ASP A 285 22.67 -22.93 4.57
CA ASP A 285 23.73 -22.02 5.02
C ASP A 285 23.44 -21.42 6.41
N ALA A 286 22.17 -21.12 6.71
CA ALA A 286 21.72 -20.41 7.90
C ALA A 286 20.37 -20.96 8.42
N PRO A 287 20.32 -22.17 8.99
CA PRO A 287 19.06 -22.83 9.37
C PRO A 287 18.29 -22.07 10.46
N HIS A 288 18.99 -21.26 11.26
CA HIS A 288 18.36 -20.38 12.26
C HIS A 288 17.59 -19.21 11.66
N GLY A 289 17.84 -18.86 10.39
CA GLY A 289 17.12 -17.78 9.71
C GLY A 289 15.61 -18.02 9.62
N LEU A 290 15.14 -19.28 9.72
CA LEU A 290 13.71 -19.61 9.77
C LEU A 290 13.00 -19.10 11.04
N TRP A 291 13.75 -18.70 12.07
CA TRP A 291 13.22 -18.02 13.24
C TRP A 291 12.89 -16.54 12.97
N GLU A 292 13.51 -15.95 11.95
CA GLU A 292 13.18 -14.58 11.54
C GLU A 292 11.83 -14.51 10.81
N LEU A 293 11.39 -15.64 10.24
CA LEU A 293 10.08 -15.75 9.62
C LEU A 293 8.99 -16.03 10.66
N PRO A 294 7.74 -15.54 10.42
CA PRO A 294 6.59 -15.89 11.23
C PRO A 294 6.40 -17.42 11.33
N PRO A 295 6.02 -17.98 12.50
CA PRO A 295 5.90 -19.41 12.73
C PRO A 295 5.09 -20.18 11.67
N TRP A 296 3.99 -19.58 11.21
CA TRP A 296 3.09 -20.18 10.21
C TRP A 296 3.73 -20.26 8.82
N LEU A 297 4.54 -19.27 8.45
CA LEU A 297 5.20 -19.23 7.15
C LEU A 297 6.35 -20.24 7.09
N SER A 298 7.13 -20.34 8.16
CA SER A 298 8.16 -21.39 8.30
C SER A 298 7.53 -22.79 8.25
N ALA A 299 6.37 -22.97 8.90
CA ALA A 299 5.64 -24.24 8.86
C ALA A 299 5.13 -24.58 7.46
N MET A 300 4.55 -23.61 6.73
CA MET A 300 4.14 -23.83 5.34
C MET A 300 5.33 -24.18 4.44
N LEU A 301 6.47 -23.50 4.58
CA LEU A 301 7.69 -23.83 3.81
C LEU A 301 8.18 -25.26 4.09
N ALA A 302 8.16 -25.68 5.35
CA ALA A 302 8.48 -27.05 5.74
C ALA A 302 7.51 -28.07 5.12
N ALA A 303 6.24 -27.73 4.94
CA ALA A 303 5.29 -28.60 4.23
C ALA A 303 5.63 -28.75 2.74
N HIS A 304 6.20 -27.71 2.11
CA HIS A 304 6.51 -27.68 0.68
C HIS A 304 7.91 -28.20 0.32
N SER A 305 8.82 -28.34 1.28
CA SER A 305 10.18 -28.83 1.06
C SER A 305 10.65 -29.75 2.19
N PRO A 306 10.95 -31.04 1.90
CA PRO A 306 11.54 -31.96 2.85
C PRO A 306 12.90 -31.49 3.39
N ALA A 307 13.68 -30.77 2.57
CA ALA A 307 14.99 -30.23 2.96
C ALA A 307 14.84 -29.10 4.00
N ILE A 308 13.90 -28.18 3.77
CA ILE A 308 13.57 -27.12 4.73
C ILE A 308 13.00 -27.75 6.01
N ARG A 309 12.09 -28.72 5.88
CA ARG A 309 11.48 -29.41 7.02
C ARG A 309 12.51 -30.03 7.95
N SER A 310 13.45 -30.79 7.39
CA SER A 310 14.49 -31.47 8.16
C SER A 310 15.39 -30.48 8.88
N SER A 311 15.81 -29.43 8.19
CA SER A 311 16.67 -28.38 8.74
C SER A 311 15.94 -27.56 9.82
N TYR A 312 14.66 -27.25 9.61
CA TYR A 312 13.87 -26.48 10.56
C TYR A 312 13.62 -27.26 11.85
N VAL A 313 13.23 -28.54 11.75
CA VAL A 313 13.03 -29.41 12.91
C VAL A 313 14.32 -29.54 13.71
N ALA A 314 15.46 -29.77 13.05
CA ALA A 314 16.76 -29.82 13.70
C ALA A 314 17.10 -28.50 14.41
N ALA A 315 16.91 -27.36 13.74
CA ALA A 315 17.19 -26.03 14.31
C ALA A 315 16.25 -25.67 15.48
N LEU A 316 14.97 -26.08 15.41
CA LEU A 316 14.01 -25.92 16.49
C LEU A 316 14.44 -26.71 17.73
N CYS A 317 14.80 -27.99 17.58
CA CYS A 317 15.24 -28.82 18.70
C CYS A 317 16.62 -28.44 19.23
N ALA A 318 17.51 -27.89 18.42
CA ALA A 318 18.83 -27.46 18.87
C ALA A 318 18.78 -26.20 19.76
N ARG A 319 17.78 -25.33 19.57
CA ARG A 319 17.81 -23.95 20.10
C ARG A 319 16.54 -23.51 20.82
N GLY A 320 15.39 -24.08 20.47
CA GLY A 320 14.09 -23.65 20.97
C GLY A 320 13.82 -23.97 22.44
N PHE A 321 14.64 -24.83 23.05
CA PHE A 321 14.60 -25.13 24.48
C PHE A 321 15.31 -24.08 25.34
N LEU A 322 16.08 -23.17 24.74
CA LEU A 322 16.79 -22.13 25.47
C LEU A 322 15.87 -20.93 25.73
N GLU A 323 15.83 -20.43 26.96
CA GLU A 323 15.15 -19.17 27.27
C GLU A 323 15.76 -18.00 26.46
N PRO A 324 14.97 -17.00 26.05
CA PRO A 324 13.54 -16.75 26.35
C PRO A 324 12.56 -17.43 25.38
N HIS A 325 13.00 -18.38 24.54
CA HIS A 325 12.22 -18.86 23.39
C HIS A 325 11.20 -19.96 23.69
N ALA A 326 11.02 -20.40 24.95
CA ALA A 326 10.18 -21.55 25.28
C ALA A 326 8.72 -21.42 24.80
N HIS A 327 8.10 -20.25 24.97
CA HIS A 327 6.75 -20.00 24.46
C HIS A 327 6.71 -19.99 22.92
N GLU A 328 7.66 -19.30 22.29
CA GLU A 328 7.77 -19.21 20.83
C GLU A 328 8.03 -20.58 20.20
N PHE A 329 8.87 -21.39 20.83
CA PHE A 329 9.13 -22.77 20.47
C PHE A 329 7.86 -23.59 20.49
N GLY A 330 7.07 -23.50 21.57
CA GLY A 330 5.78 -24.18 21.68
C GLY A 330 4.82 -23.77 20.55
N VAL A 331 4.73 -22.48 20.23
CA VAL A 331 3.92 -21.98 19.10
C VAL A 331 4.43 -22.54 17.77
N ARG A 332 5.74 -22.55 17.54
CA ARG A 332 6.36 -23.08 16.30
C ARG A 332 6.15 -24.58 16.15
N VAL A 333 6.33 -25.36 17.22
CA VAL A 333 6.05 -26.81 17.25
C VAL A 333 4.57 -27.06 16.97
N ALA A 334 3.66 -26.41 17.69
CA ALA A 334 2.22 -26.55 17.49
C ALA A 334 1.81 -26.22 16.04
N THR A 335 2.33 -25.13 15.49
CA THR A 335 2.01 -24.69 14.12
C THR A 335 2.57 -25.65 13.06
N LEU A 336 3.73 -26.25 13.32
CA LEU A 336 4.39 -27.22 12.44
C LEU A 336 3.67 -28.58 12.44
N MET A 337 3.17 -29.05 13.60
CA MET A 337 2.37 -30.27 13.71
C MET A 337 1.09 -30.22 12.87
N MET A 338 0.51 -29.03 12.69
CA MET A 338 -0.75 -28.87 11.96
C MET A 338 -0.63 -28.91 10.43
N GLN A 339 0.58 -29.03 9.87
CA GLN A 339 0.79 -28.90 8.41
C GLN A 339 0.56 -30.20 7.65
N SER A 340 1.23 -31.29 8.04
CA SER A 340 1.12 -32.59 7.39
C SER A 340 1.54 -33.72 8.32
N SER A 341 1.02 -34.93 8.07
CA SER A 341 1.36 -36.15 8.83
C SER A 341 2.85 -36.47 8.77
N GLU A 342 3.51 -36.20 7.65
CA GLU A 342 4.97 -36.36 7.50
C GLU A 342 5.73 -35.42 8.46
N THR A 343 5.28 -34.18 8.55
CA THR A 343 5.89 -33.15 9.40
C THR A 343 5.71 -33.49 10.87
N GLU A 344 4.51 -33.94 11.25
CA GLU A 344 4.22 -34.44 12.59
C GLU A 344 5.12 -35.64 12.96
N THR A 345 5.24 -36.61 12.05
CA THR A 345 6.03 -37.83 12.27
C THR A 345 7.50 -37.48 12.50
N GLN A 346 8.07 -36.61 11.65
CA GLN A 346 9.47 -36.20 11.74
C GLN A 346 9.74 -35.38 13.01
N LEU A 347 8.85 -34.46 13.36
CA LEU A 347 8.97 -33.65 14.57
C LEU A 347 8.86 -34.51 15.84
N CYS A 348 7.91 -35.45 15.89
CA CYS A 348 7.78 -36.39 17.00
C CYS A 348 9.04 -37.25 17.15
N ALA A 349 9.62 -37.73 16.05
CA ALA A 349 10.87 -38.49 16.09
C ALA A 349 12.04 -37.65 16.63
N ALA A 350 12.16 -36.40 16.20
CA ALA A 350 13.18 -35.48 16.68
C ALA A 350 13.02 -35.13 18.16
N LEU A 351 11.79 -34.82 18.60
CA LEU A 351 11.51 -34.52 20.01
C LEU A 351 11.81 -35.70 20.94
N ARG A 352 11.55 -36.94 20.51
CA ARG A 352 11.90 -38.15 21.29
C ARG A 352 13.41 -38.37 21.41
N ALA A 353 14.19 -37.83 20.47
CA ALA A 353 15.65 -37.92 20.51
C ALA A 353 16.31 -36.84 21.39
N VAL A 354 15.53 -35.84 21.83
CA VAL A 354 16.01 -34.81 22.77
C VAL A 354 16.16 -35.42 24.15
N ASP A 355 17.22 -35.05 24.87
CA ASP A 355 17.47 -35.51 26.23
C ASP A 355 16.24 -35.27 27.13
N PRO A 356 15.70 -36.33 27.77
CA PRO A 356 14.57 -36.22 28.68
C PRO A 356 14.78 -35.19 29.80
N LEU A 357 16.02 -34.99 30.26
CA LEU A 357 16.34 -34.00 31.29
C LEU A 357 16.19 -32.55 30.79
N VAL A 358 16.44 -32.31 29.50
CA VAL A 358 16.22 -30.99 28.87
C VAL A 358 14.72 -30.72 28.76
N LEU A 359 13.94 -31.74 28.34
CA LEU A 359 12.48 -31.63 28.29
C LEU A 359 11.88 -31.43 29.68
N GLN A 360 12.38 -32.14 30.69
CA GLN A 360 11.89 -32.02 32.07
C GLN A 360 12.24 -30.66 32.69
N ARG A 361 13.44 -30.14 32.45
CA ARG A 361 13.91 -28.86 32.98
C ARG A 361 13.15 -27.65 32.40
N HIS A 362 12.69 -27.75 31.16
CA HIS A 362 12.06 -26.64 30.46
C HIS A 362 10.54 -26.76 30.30
N PHE A 363 9.97 -27.95 30.52
CA PHE A 363 8.54 -28.18 30.29
C PHE A 363 7.79 -28.93 31.39
N ASP A 364 8.38 -29.12 32.58
CA ASP A 364 7.75 -29.80 33.72
C ASP A 364 6.98 -31.07 33.31
N CYS A 365 7.65 -31.97 32.59
CA CYS A 365 7.07 -33.29 32.28
C CYS A 365 7.03 -34.13 33.57
N ILE A 366 5.81 -34.36 34.09
CA ILE A 366 5.45 -35.49 34.96
C ILE A 366 4.64 -36.48 34.14
#